data_AF-A0A7Z0BQ37-F1
#
_entry.id   AF-A0A7Z0BQ37-F1
#
_cell.length_a   1.000
_cell.length_b   1.000
_cell.length_c   1.000
_cell.angle_alpha   90.00
_cell.angle_beta   90.00
_cell.angle_gamma   90.00
#
_symmetry.space_group_name_H-M   'P 1'
#
loop_
_entity.id
_entity.type
_entity.pdbx_description
1 polymer ?
#
loop_
_entity_poly.entity_id
_entity_poly.type
_entity_poly.pdbx_seq_one_letter_code
_entity_poly.pdbx_strand_id
1 'polypeptide(L)'
;MTDSRPPIPPFPGRKRPTPRPGSQSLDAQSEAEQRADLLLCLFNELLGKKNERTDSLEIRVAYLFAKDLVEELVALYRQALREAREGHDGA
;
A
#
# COMPACT_ATOMS: atom_id res chain seq x y z
N MET A 1 19.41 34.23 30.08
CA MET A 1 19.78 32.97 29.39
C MET A 1 18.60 32.56 28.54
N THR A 2 18.63 32.86 27.25
CA THR A 2 17.53 32.56 26.31
C THR A 2 17.85 31.28 25.56
N ASP A 3 17.25 30.18 26.01
CA ASP A 3 17.33 28.86 25.40
C ASP A 3 16.64 28.93 24.02
N SER A 4 17.43 29.10 22.97
CA SER A 4 16.93 29.19 21.59
C SER A 4 17.14 27.83 20.93
N ARG A 5 16.23 26.89 21.19
CA ARG A 5 16.22 25.61 20.48
C ARG A 5 15.96 25.86 18.98
N PRO A 6 16.75 25.24 18.08
CA PRO A 6 16.54 25.41 16.65
C PRO A 6 15.19 24.79 16.23
N PRO A 7 14.47 25.41 15.28
CA PRO A 7 13.19 24.91 14.79
C PRO A 7 13.39 23.57 14.06
N ILE A 8 12.58 22.59 14.44
CA ILE A 8 12.59 21.26 13.81
C ILE A 8 11.96 21.38 12.41
N PRO A 9 12.65 20.96 11.34
CA PRO A 9 12.07 20.99 10.01
C PRO A 9 10.87 20.05 9.94
N PRO A 10 9.77 20.43 9.26
CA PRO A 10 8.61 19.57 9.13
C PRO A 10 9.00 18.29 8.40
N PHE A 11 8.54 17.15 8.93
CA PHE A 11 8.69 15.86 8.25
C PHE A 11 8.06 15.98 6.85
N PRO A 12 8.75 15.51 5.78
CA PRO A 12 8.16 15.49 4.46
C PRO A 12 6.90 14.61 4.52
N GLY A 13 5.74 15.25 4.44
CA GLY A 13 4.47 14.56 4.39
C GLY A 13 4.51 13.55 3.24
N ARG A 14 4.04 12.31 3.50
CA ARG A 14 3.92 11.26 2.49
C ARG A 14 3.20 11.86 1.28
N LYS A 15 3.95 12.16 0.20
CA LYS A 15 3.33 12.57 -1.06
C LYS A 15 2.50 11.38 -1.49
N ARG A 16 1.17 11.54 -1.51
CA ARG A 16 0.30 10.54 -2.13
C ARG A 16 0.81 10.32 -3.54
N PRO A 17 0.92 9.07 -4.03
CA PRO A 17 1.31 8.82 -5.41
C PRO A 17 0.38 9.63 -6.31
N THR A 18 0.92 10.62 -7.00
CA THR A 18 0.16 11.38 -8.00
C THR A 18 -0.18 10.42 -9.13
N PRO A 19 -1.47 10.19 -9.44
CA PRO A 19 -1.86 9.35 -10.58
C PRO A 19 -1.21 9.93 -11.83
N ARG A 20 -0.38 9.13 -12.50
CA ARG A 20 0.34 9.57 -13.69
C ARG A 20 -0.67 9.63 -14.84
N PRO A 21 -0.93 10.80 -15.45
CA PRO A 21 -1.82 10.87 -16.60
C PRO A 21 -1.10 10.19 -17.77
N GLY A 22 -1.62 9.03 -18.18
CA GLY A 22 -1.03 8.20 -19.24
C GLY A 22 -0.47 6.84 -18.81
N SER A 23 -0.66 6.41 -17.56
CA SER A 23 -0.63 4.96 -17.28
C SER A 23 -1.84 4.36 -17.99
N GLN A 24 -1.59 3.87 -19.20
CA GLN A 24 -2.45 2.90 -19.86
C GLN A 24 -2.92 1.92 -18.78
N SER A 25 -4.23 1.68 -18.74
CA SER A 25 -4.89 0.72 -17.88
C SER A 25 -4.17 -0.63 -17.96
N LEU A 26 -3.14 -0.81 -17.15
CA LEU A 26 -2.81 -2.13 -16.65
C LEU A 26 -4.08 -2.54 -15.91
N ASP A 27 -4.67 -3.62 -16.38
CA ASP A 27 -5.92 -4.18 -15.87
C ASP A 27 -5.93 -4.06 -14.33
N ALA A 28 -6.88 -3.30 -13.79
CA ALA A 28 -6.96 -3.04 -12.36
C ALA A 28 -7.00 -4.35 -11.56
N GLN A 29 -7.48 -5.44 -12.19
CA GLN A 29 -7.37 -6.78 -11.65
C GLN A 29 -5.92 -7.27 -11.56
N SER A 30 -5.13 -7.19 -12.63
CA SER A 30 -3.70 -7.57 -12.61
C SER A 30 -2.90 -6.76 -11.58
N GLU A 31 -3.20 -5.47 -11.45
CA GLU A 31 -2.61 -4.62 -10.41
C GLU A 31 -3.01 -5.02 -8.98
N ALA A 32 -4.23 -5.52 -8.80
CA ALA A 32 -4.71 -6.05 -7.51
C ALA A 32 -4.05 -7.39 -7.18
N GLU A 33 -3.87 -8.26 -8.17
CA GLU A 33 -3.16 -9.55 -8.04
C GLU A 33 -1.70 -9.33 -7.59
N GLN A 34 -0.99 -8.38 -8.20
CA GLN A 34 0.38 -8.04 -7.77
C GLN A 34 0.45 -7.57 -6.31
N ARG A 35 -0.54 -6.80 -5.84
CA ARG A 35 -0.61 -6.35 -4.44
C ARG A 35 -0.96 -7.48 -3.48
N ALA A 36 -1.77 -8.45 -3.94
CA ALA A 36 -2.06 -9.66 -3.18
C ALA A 36 -0.79 -10.50 -2.98
N ASP A 37 0.02 -10.65 -4.02
CA ASP A 37 1.29 -11.38 -3.95
C ASP A 37 2.28 -10.74 -2.97
N LEU A 38 2.43 -9.40 -3.01
CA LEU A 38 3.28 -8.69 -2.06
C LEU A 38 2.82 -8.87 -0.61
N LEU A 39 1.50 -8.84 -0.38
CA LEU A 39 0.91 -9.07 0.94
C LEU A 39 1.18 -10.51 1.42
N LEU A 40 1.06 -11.49 0.53
CA LEU A 40 1.34 -12.90 0.82
C LEU A 40 2.83 -13.09 1.19
N CYS A 41 3.74 -12.51 0.41
CA CYS A 41 5.18 -12.54 0.69
C CYS A 41 5.48 -11.97 2.08
N LEU A 42 4.91 -10.81 2.42
CA LEU A 42 5.10 -10.19 3.72
C LEU A 42 4.58 -11.06 4.88
N PHE A 43 3.43 -11.71 4.72
CA PHE A 43 2.93 -12.64 5.74
C PHE A 43 3.79 -13.90 5.87
N ASN A 44 4.28 -14.45 4.76
CA ASN A 44 5.18 -15.60 4.77
C ASN A 44 6.51 -15.27 5.47
N GLU A 45 7.07 -14.09 5.23
CA GLU A 45 8.25 -13.62 5.95
C GLU A 45 8.00 -13.49 7.45
N LEU A 46 6.87 -12.90 7.86
CA LEU A 46 6.51 -12.78 9.27
C LEU A 46 6.28 -14.14 9.94
N LEU A 47 5.65 -15.08 9.23
CA LEU A 47 5.44 -16.44 9.72
C LEU A 47 6.75 -17.22 9.85
N GLY A 48 7.67 -17.06 8.91
CA GLY A 48 9.02 -17.64 8.97
C GLY A 48 9.80 -17.13 10.17
N LYS A 49 9.65 -15.84 10.48
CA LYS A 49 10.28 -15.18 11.63
C LYS A 49 9.55 -15.40 12.96
N LYS A 50 8.39 -16.07 12.99
CA LYS A 50 7.60 -16.30 14.22
C LYS A 50 8.38 -17.02 15.33
N ASN A 51 9.33 -17.88 14.95
CA ASN A 51 10.18 -18.62 15.89
C ASN A 51 11.47 -17.86 16.26
N GLU A 52 11.76 -16.76 15.57
CA GLU A 52 12.83 -15.83 15.90
C GLU A 52 12.28 -14.80 16.91
N ARG A 53 13.13 -14.23 17.76
CA ARG A 53 12.73 -13.07 18.58
C ARG A 53 12.60 -11.86 17.65
N THR A 54 11.51 -11.79 16.90
CA THR A 54 11.17 -10.61 16.10
C THR A 54 10.90 -9.42 17.01
N ASP A 55 11.56 -8.31 16.73
CA ASP A 55 11.36 -7.08 17.47
C ASP A 55 9.94 -6.55 17.28
N SER A 56 9.34 -6.05 18.36
CA SER A 56 7.99 -5.46 18.33
C SER A 56 7.84 -4.33 17.30
N LEU A 57 8.95 -3.65 16.94
CA LEU A 57 8.98 -2.61 15.92
C LEU A 57 8.85 -3.18 14.50
N GLU A 58 9.52 -4.31 14.19
CA GLU A 58 9.46 -4.93 12.87
C GLU A 58 8.04 -5.42 12.56
N ILE A 59 7.39 -6.06 13.53
CA ILE A 59 5.99 -6.49 13.42
C ILE A 59 5.08 -5.29 13.18
N ARG A 60 5.31 -4.18 13.89
CA ARG A 60 4.51 -2.96 13.74
C ARG A 60 4.69 -2.32 12.36
N VAL A 61 5.91 -2.30 11.84
CA VAL A 61 6.21 -1.80 10.49
C VAL A 61 5.54 -2.68 9.44
N ALA A 62 5.66 -4.00 9.56
CA ALA A 62 5.04 -4.94 8.63
C ALA A 62 3.51 -4.86 8.66
N TYR A 63 2.90 -4.67 9.83
CA TYR A 63 1.45 -4.41 9.95
C TYR A 63 1.02 -3.15 9.19
N LEU A 64 1.79 -2.06 9.28
CA LEU A 64 1.48 -0.82 8.55
C LEU A 64 1.57 -1.03 7.04
N PHE A 65 2.60 -1.74 6.56
CA PHE A 65 2.71 -2.09 5.13
C PHE A 65 1.58 -2.99 4.67
N ALA A 66 1.22 -4.01 5.45
CA ALA A 66 0.08 -4.89 5.15
C ALA A 66 -1.23 -4.10 5.04
N LYS A 67 -1.46 -3.17 5.97
CA LYS A 67 -2.63 -2.29 5.95
C LYS A 67 -2.67 -1.42 4.69
N ASP A 68 -1.55 -0.77 4.34
CA ASP A 68 -1.46 0.08 3.15
C ASP A 68 -1.71 -0.76 1.86
N LEU A 69 -1.14 -1.96 1.76
CA LEU A 69 -1.35 -2.88 0.63
C LEU A 69 -2.82 -3.32 0.49
N VAL A 70 -3.50 -3.66 1.60
CA VAL A 70 -4.92 -4.05 1.59
C VAL A 70 -5.81 -2.90 1.13
N GLU A 71 -5.53 -1.67 1.57
CA GLU A 71 -6.29 -0.49 1.14
C GLU A 71 -6.16 -0.25 -0.37
N GLU A 72 -4.95 -0.42 -0.93
CA GLU A 72 -4.73 -0.33 -2.38
C GLU A 72 -5.48 -1.44 -3.14
N LEU A 73 -5.44 -2.68 -2.64
CA LEU A 73 -6.13 -3.83 -3.23
C LEU A 73 -7.64 -3.61 -3.32
N VAL A 74 -8.25 -3.09 -2.25
CA VAL A 74 -9.69 -2.75 -2.22
C VAL A 74 -10.02 -1.63 -3.21
N ALA A 75 -9.15 -0.63 -3.35
CA ALA A 75 -9.35 0.45 -4.31
C ALA A 75 -9.35 -0.07 -5.75
N LEU A 76 -8.37 -0.92 -6.09
CA LEU A 76 -8.26 -1.53 -7.42
C LEU A 76 -9.40 -2.48 -7.73
N TYR A 77 -9.81 -3.30 -6.76
CA TYR A 77 -10.93 -4.21 -6.97
C TYR A 77 -12.24 -3.44 -7.24
N ARG A 78 -12.48 -2.34 -6.52
CA ARG A 78 -13.61 -1.44 -6.78
C ARG A 78 -13.52 -0.78 -8.16
N GLN A 79 -12.31 -0.44 -8.61
CA GLN A 79 -12.07 0.11 -9.94
C GLN A 79 -12.36 -0.95 -11.02
N ALA A 80 -11.81 -2.15 -10.89
CA ALA A 80 -12.07 -3.27 -11.81
C ALA A 80 -13.57 -3.58 -11.93
N LEU A 81 -14.30 -3.56 -10.80
CA LEU A 81 -15.76 -3.75 -10.80
C LEU A 81 -16.52 -2.64 -11.55
N ARG A 82 -16.04 -1.39 -11.51
CA ARG A 82 -16.64 -0.28 -12.26
C ARG A 82 -16.36 -0.43 -13.75
N GLU A 83 -15.11 -0.70 -14.12
CA GLU A 83 -14.68 -0.91 -15.50
C GLU A 83 -15.44 -2.08 -16.15
N ALA A 84 -15.61 -3.20 -15.43
CA ALA A 84 -16.40 -4.34 -15.89
C ALA A 84 -17.89 -4.00 -16.11
N ARG A 85 -18.46 -3.09 -15.31
CA ARG A 85 -19.85 -2.67 -15.44
C ARG A 85 -20.05 -1.68 -16.59
N GLU A 86 -19.13 -0.74 -16.78
CA GLU A 86 -19.15 0.22 -17.88
C GLU A 86 -18.95 -0.47 -19.24
N GLY A 87 -18.15 -1.53 -19.30
CA GLY A 87 -18.04 -2.39 -20.48
C GLY A 87 -19.30 -3.20 -20.82
N HIS A 88 -20.26 -3.31 -19.89
CA HIS A 88 -21.51 -4.04 -20.09
C HIS A 88 -22.68 -3.15 -20.56
N ASP A 89 -22.70 -1.86 -20.21
CA ASP A 89 -23.72 -0.89 -20.65
C ASP A 89 -23.43 -0.29 -22.05
N GLY A 90 -22.28 -0.59 -22.64
CA GLY A 90 -21.84 -0.08 -23.95
C GLY A 90 -21.94 -1.06 -25.13
N ALA A 91 -22.56 -2.23 -24.95
CA ALA A 91 -22.69 -3.29 -25.97
C ALA A 91 -24.12 -3.43 -26.50
#